data_AF-K2LZU9-F1
#
_entry.id   AF-K2LZU9-F1
#
_cell.length_a   1.000
_cell.length_b   1.000
_cell.length_c   1.000
_cell.angle_alpha   90.00
_cell.angle_beta   90.00
_cell.angle_gamma   90.00
#
_symmetry.space_group_name_H-M   'P 1'
#
loop_
_entity.id
_entity.type
_entity.pdbx_description
1 polymer ?
#
loop_
_entity_poly.entity_id
_entity_poly.type
_entity_poly.pdbx_seq_one_letter_code
_entity_poly.pdbx_strand_id
1 'polypeptide(L)'
;MVSVLLTEKLQRVKDVLGTWKKVDGIVSKLCPSNAEKGAPTTNVCSAGKVTAGLVGFLSGNFSDNTWRDEYLGVNATLHNVGAEKATKTSDGVTFQGAWAEWPVGRQGENQLYHFANYNFTLVATVSIHKMPEGDTPIPLIGVKMNDSKSPVLLGLSYKGGGKWQVLCSGKTTEISGTLHSETDTTQYHVAIVLQNRTQGSAYVDGKRVLEVAQCEWENKEDKNVSHFYIGGDERSSEGTG
;
A
#
# COMPACT_ATOMS: atom_id res chain seq x y z
N MET A 1 -33.59 3.32 -32.65
CA MET A 1 -32.19 3.73 -32.40
C MET A 1 -32.21 5.21 -32.03
N VAL A 2 -31.55 5.61 -30.94
CA VAL A 2 -31.51 7.01 -30.48
C VAL A 2 -30.06 7.49 -30.55
N SER A 3 -29.85 8.69 -31.09
CA SER A 3 -28.55 9.37 -31.10
C SER A 3 -28.47 10.32 -29.90
N VAL A 4 -27.38 10.26 -29.13
CA VAL A 4 -27.17 11.06 -27.92
C VAL A 4 -25.84 11.80 -28.03
N LEU A 5 -25.87 13.11 -27.77
CA LEU A 5 -24.67 13.95 -27.71
C LEU A 5 -24.02 13.83 -26.32
N LEU A 6 -22.78 13.36 -26.28
CA LEU A 6 -22.04 13.10 -25.05
C LEU A 6 -21.01 14.19 -24.72
N THR A 7 -21.28 15.45 -25.09
CA THR A 7 -20.34 16.57 -24.97
C THR A 7 -19.81 16.74 -23.54
N GLU A 8 -20.67 16.69 -22.54
CA GLU A 8 -20.26 16.79 -21.13
C GLU A 8 -19.42 15.60 -20.68
N LYS A 9 -19.74 14.38 -21.15
CA LYS A 9 -18.97 13.18 -20.81
C LYS A 9 -17.58 13.24 -21.43
N LEU A 10 -17.48 13.71 -22.68
CA LEU A 10 -16.21 13.95 -23.35
C LEU A 10 -15.37 14.98 -22.60
N GLN A 11 -15.98 16.06 -22.10
CA GLN A 11 -15.26 17.05 -21.31
C GLN A 11 -14.70 16.42 -20.02
N ARG A 12 -15.51 15.64 -19.29
CA ARG A 12 -15.04 14.90 -18.11
C ARG A 12 -13.88 13.96 -18.43
N VAL A 13 -13.91 13.25 -19.56
CA VAL A 13 -12.80 12.39 -20.00
C VAL A 13 -11.53 13.20 -20.22
N LYS A 14 -11.62 14.38 -20.86
CA LYS A 14 -10.46 15.27 -21.04
C LYS A 14 -9.89 15.74 -19.70
N ASP A 15 -10.74 16.07 -18.74
CA ASP A 15 -10.31 16.53 -17.42
C ASP A 15 -9.59 15.40 -16.64
N VAL A 16 -10.10 14.17 -16.73
CA VAL A 16 -9.47 12.97 -16.14
C VAL A 16 -8.10 12.70 -16.79
N LEU A 17 -8.01 12.72 -18.12
CA LEU A 17 -6.74 12.54 -18.84
C LEU A 17 -5.72 13.63 -18.51
N GLY A 18 -6.17 14.88 -18.35
CA GLY A 18 -5.34 15.99 -17.89
C GLY A 18 -4.79 15.75 -16.48
N THR A 19 -5.62 15.20 -15.59
CA THR A 19 -5.22 14.82 -14.23
C THR A 19 -4.18 13.71 -14.24
N TRP A 20 -4.40 12.62 -14.98
CA TRP A 20 -3.45 11.51 -15.08
C TRP A 20 -2.07 11.98 -15.55
N LYS A 21 -2.02 12.80 -16.60
CA LYS A 21 -0.77 13.37 -17.11
C LYS A 21 -0.04 14.21 -16.06
N LYS A 22 -0.79 14.96 -15.25
CA LYS A 22 -0.21 15.77 -14.16
C LYS A 22 0.40 14.88 -13.08
N VAL A 23 -0.33 13.85 -12.64
CA VAL A 23 0.15 12.92 -11.60
C VAL A 23 1.35 12.12 -12.09
N ASP A 24 1.34 11.61 -13.32
CA ASP A 24 2.50 10.95 -13.93
C ASP A 24 3.75 11.84 -13.92
N GLY A 25 3.57 13.13 -14.21
CA GLY A 25 4.63 14.14 -14.17
C GLY A 25 5.16 14.43 -12.76
N ILE A 26 4.35 14.22 -11.71
CA ILE A 26 4.77 14.32 -10.31
C ILE A 26 5.55 13.06 -9.92
N VAL A 27 4.97 11.89 -10.13
CA VAL A 27 5.56 10.59 -9.75
C VAL A 27 6.89 10.36 -10.46
N SER A 28 7.02 10.74 -11.73
CA SER A 28 8.27 10.62 -12.48
C SER A 28 9.44 11.40 -11.86
N LYS A 29 9.18 12.41 -11.01
CA LYS A 29 10.21 13.17 -10.31
C LYS A 29 10.66 12.54 -9.00
N LEU A 30 9.92 11.55 -8.48
CA LEU A 30 10.26 10.84 -7.23
C LEU A 30 11.41 9.83 -7.42
N CYS A 31 11.75 9.49 -8.66
CA CYS A 31 12.92 8.67 -9.01
C CYS A 31 13.95 9.57 -9.72
N PRO A 32 14.78 10.33 -9.00
CA PRO A 32 15.83 11.11 -9.63
C PRO A 32 16.86 10.17 -10.27
N SER A 33 17.25 10.46 -11.51
CA SER A 33 18.21 9.67 -12.32
C SER A 33 19.63 9.61 -11.74
N ASN A 34 19.90 10.31 -10.64
CA ASN A 34 21.21 10.40 -10.00
C ASN A 34 21.24 9.54 -8.74
N ALA A 35 21.15 8.23 -8.90
CA ALA A 35 21.57 7.32 -7.85
C ALA A 35 23.10 7.47 -7.68
N GLU A 36 23.58 7.61 -6.44
CA GLU A 36 24.98 7.83 -6.10
C GLU A 36 25.92 6.80 -6.74
N LYS A 37 27.21 7.19 -6.92
CA LYS A 37 28.28 6.35 -7.47
C LYS A 37 28.29 4.96 -6.82
N GLY A 38 27.72 3.97 -7.52
CA GLY A 38 27.63 2.59 -7.05
C GLY A 38 26.29 1.91 -7.33
N ALA A 39 25.23 2.66 -7.67
CA ALA A 39 23.96 2.08 -8.07
C ALA A 39 24.05 1.45 -9.49
N PRO A 40 23.40 0.29 -9.74
CA PRO A 40 23.44 -0.38 -11.04
C PRO A 40 22.94 0.56 -12.14
N THR A 41 23.68 0.59 -13.25
CA THR A 41 23.56 1.45 -14.46
C THR A 41 22.28 1.22 -15.29
N THR A 42 21.20 0.84 -14.64
CA THR A 42 19.92 0.61 -15.29
C THR A 42 19.15 1.93 -15.32
N ASN A 43 18.74 2.38 -16.51
CA ASN A 43 17.84 3.52 -16.75
C ASN A 43 16.44 3.30 -16.14
N VAL A 44 16.33 2.87 -14.88
CA VAL A 44 15.07 2.49 -14.21
C VAL A 44 14.29 3.74 -13.82
N CYS A 45 14.99 4.83 -13.47
CA CYS A 45 14.40 6.13 -13.20
C CYS A 45 14.14 6.99 -14.47
N SER A 46 14.21 6.44 -15.69
CA SER A 46 13.85 7.21 -16.88
C SER A 46 12.35 7.53 -16.87
N ALA A 47 11.98 8.77 -17.22
CA ALA A 47 10.59 9.19 -17.33
C ALA A 47 9.74 8.18 -18.12
N GLY A 48 8.58 7.80 -17.57
CA GLY A 48 7.67 6.82 -18.17
C GLY A 48 7.91 5.36 -17.78
N LYS A 49 9.09 4.97 -17.28
CA LYS A 49 9.28 3.61 -16.71
C LYS A 49 8.72 3.49 -15.30
N VAL A 50 8.78 4.57 -14.53
CA VAL A 50 8.32 4.60 -13.13
C VAL A 50 6.78 4.57 -13.05
N THR A 51 6.09 5.15 -14.05
CA THR A 51 4.62 5.22 -14.08
C THR A 51 3.99 4.10 -14.90
N ALA A 52 4.78 3.27 -15.60
CA ALA A 52 4.27 2.14 -16.36
C ALA A 52 3.61 1.11 -15.43
N GLY A 53 2.30 0.92 -15.58
CA GLY A 53 1.54 -0.01 -14.74
C GLY A 53 1.18 0.54 -13.36
N LEU A 54 1.39 1.84 -13.10
CA LEU A 54 0.88 2.51 -11.90
C LEU A 54 -0.62 2.75 -12.05
N VAL A 55 -1.41 2.18 -11.13
CA VAL A 55 -2.89 2.19 -11.23
C VAL A 55 -3.57 3.11 -10.21
N GLY A 56 -2.89 3.42 -9.10
CA GLY A 56 -3.42 4.31 -8.07
C GLY A 56 -2.28 4.90 -7.25
N PHE A 57 -2.51 6.07 -6.68
CA PHE A 57 -1.54 6.78 -5.86
C PHE A 57 -2.25 7.54 -4.74
N LEU A 58 -1.97 7.16 -3.50
CA LEU A 58 -2.46 7.84 -2.30
C LEU A 58 -1.38 8.78 -1.78
N SER A 59 -1.68 10.08 -1.69
CA SER A 59 -0.72 11.09 -1.21
C SER A 59 -1.41 12.18 -0.38
N GLY A 60 -1.17 13.46 -0.63
CA GLY A 60 -1.71 14.56 0.17
C GLY A 60 -3.23 14.81 0.02
N ASN A 61 -3.94 14.14 -0.89
CA ASN A 61 -5.36 14.41 -1.10
C ASN A 61 -6.28 13.66 -0.12
N PHE A 62 -6.33 14.17 1.11
CA PHE A 62 -7.17 13.64 2.19
C PHE A 62 -8.29 14.62 2.60
N SER A 63 -9.51 14.11 2.80
CA SER A 63 -10.69 14.82 3.32
C SER A 63 -11.61 13.90 4.11
N ASP A 64 -12.07 14.33 5.28
CA ASP A 64 -12.95 13.56 6.17
C ASP A 64 -12.37 12.19 6.53
N ASN A 65 -13.01 11.10 6.12
CA ASN A 65 -12.55 9.72 6.25
C ASN A 65 -12.08 9.13 4.92
N THR A 66 -11.88 9.97 3.90
CA THR A 66 -11.55 9.54 2.54
C THR A 66 -10.14 9.99 2.18
N TRP A 67 -9.28 9.02 1.89
CA TRP A 67 -7.97 9.25 1.28
C TRP A 67 -8.09 9.05 -0.22
N ARG A 68 -8.06 10.15 -0.97
CA ARG A 68 -8.39 10.16 -2.39
C ARG A 68 -7.21 9.68 -3.22
N ASP A 69 -7.52 8.86 -4.22
CA ASP A 69 -6.56 8.47 -5.24
C ASP A 69 -6.31 9.65 -6.19
N GLU A 70 -5.05 10.03 -6.32
CA GLU A 70 -4.63 11.14 -7.19
C GLU A 70 -4.95 10.85 -8.67
N TYR A 71 -5.04 9.57 -9.06
CA TYR A 71 -5.49 9.16 -10.40
C TYR A 71 -7.01 9.15 -10.56
N LEU A 72 -7.78 9.58 -9.56
CA LEU A 72 -9.25 9.58 -9.56
C LEU A 72 -9.86 8.18 -9.75
N GLY A 73 -9.11 7.13 -9.44
CA GLY A 73 -9.55 5.74 -9.50
C GLY A 73 -10.35 5.37 -8.26
N VAL A 74 -9.71 4.67 -7.34
CA VAL A 74 -10.38 4.09 -6.17
C VAL A 74 -9.86 4.79 -4.93
N ASN A 75 -10.71 5.38 -4.11
CA ASN A 75 -10.28 6.00 -2.85
C ASN A 75 -10.08 4.95 -1.75
N ALA A 76 -9.18 5.21 -0.81
CA ALA A 76 -9.11 4.46 0.45
C ALA A 76 -10.01 5.09 1.51
N THR A 77 -10.55 4.25 2.39
CA THR A 77 -11.41 4.66 3.51
C THR A 77 -10.65 4.50 4.81
N LEU A 78 -10.68 5.53 5.65
CA LEU A 78 -10.10 5.45 6.98
C LEU A 78 -11.09 4.91 8.00
N HIS A 79 -10.56 4.15 8.95
CA HIS A 79 -11.29 3.50 10.01
C HIS A 79 -10.77 3.94 11.37
N ASN A 80 -11.64 3.84 12.39
CA ASN A 80 -11.39 4.35 13.74
C ASN A 80 -10.96 5.82 13.74
N VAL A 81 -11.61 6.63 12.89
CA VAL A 81 -11.36 8.07 12.78
C VAL A 81 -12.02 8.81 13.95
N GLY A 82 -11.21 9.49 14.74
CA GLY A 82 -11.60 10.46 15.77
C GLY A 82 -10.70 11.70 15.65
N ALA A 83 -11.00 12.76 16.40
CA ALA A 83 -10.42 14.10 16.19
C ALA A 83 -8.89 14.15 16.02
N GLU A 84 -8.14 13.21 16.60
CA GLU A 84 -6.68 13.18 16.57
C GLU A 84 -6.08 11.85 16.08
N LYS A 85 -6.92 10.89 15.62
CA LYS A 85 -6.47 9.55 15.27
C LYS A 85 -5.88 9.43 13.86
N ALA A 86 -6.24 10.35 12.97
CA ALA A 86 -5.72 10.42 11.62
C ALA A 86 -5.46 11.88 11.24
N THR A 87 -4.20 12.23 11.05
CA THR A 87 -3.78 13.60 10.76
C THR A 87 -3.16 13.67 9.38
N LYS A 88 -3.69 14.57 8.54
CA LYS A 88 -3.19 14.81 7.19
C LYS A 88 -1.76 15.37 7.24
N THR A 89 -0.90 14.87 6.37
CA THR A 89 0.44 15.44 6.11
C THR A 89 0.51 16.01 4.69
N SER A 90 1.69 16.52 4.29
CA SER A 90 1.94 17.01 2.92
C SER A 90 1.71 15.96 1.85
N ASP A 91 2.01 14.71 2.17
CA ASP A 91 2.23 13.61 1.23
C ASP A 91 1.61 12.29 1.71
N GLY A 92 0.84 12.32 2.81
CA GLY A 92 0.13 11.16 3.33
C GLY A 92 -0.68 11.45 4.59
N VAL A 93 -0.68 10.49 5.52
CA VAL A 93 -1.47 10.51 6.75
C VAL A 93 -0.66 9.92 7.91
N THR A 94 -0.71 10.57 9.06
CA THR A 94 -0.22 10.02 10.34
C THR A 94 -1.36 9.32 11.06
N PHE A 95 -1.15 8.07 11.44
CA PHE A 95 -2.14 7.25 12.14
C PHE A 95 -1.80 7.08 13.63
N GLN A 96 -2.80 7.25 14.50
CA GLN A 96 -2.75 6.96 15.92
C GLN A 96 -3.96 6.10 16.31
N GLY A 97 -3.83 4.79 16.13
CA GLY A 97 -4.92 3.83 16.34
C GLY A 97 -5.98 3.80 15.23
N ALA A 98 -5.85 4.65 14.21
CA ALA A 98 -6.60 4.56 12.95
C ALA A 98 -5.81 3.78 11.88
N TRP A 99 -6.48 3.40 10.81
CA TRP A 99 -5.86 2.79 9.62
C TRP A 99 -6.66 3.14 8.37
N ALA A 100 -6.12 2.83 7.20
CA ALA A 100 -6.82 2.96 5.92
C ALA A 100 -7.02 1.58 5.27
N GLU A 101 -8.19 1.39 4.64
CA GLU A 101 -8.50 0.26 3.78
C GLU A 101 -8.66 0.75 2.32
N TRP A 102 -7.91 0.18 1.40
CA TRP A 102 -7.97 0.49 -0.02
C TRP A 102 -8.61 -0.68 -0.78
N PRO A 103 -9.88 -0.57 -1.23
CA PRO A 103 -10.67 -1.74 -1.59
C PRO A 103 -10.27 -2.36 -2.93
N VAL A 104 -10.38 -3.70 -2.99
CA VAL A 104 -10.19 -4.52 -4.19
C VAL A 104 -11.50 -5.22 -4.55
N GLY A 105 -11.79 -6.38 -3.95
CA GLY A 105 -13.06 -7.09 -4.11
C GLY A 105 -14.23 -6.40 -3.41
N ARG A 106 -13.96 -5.56 -2.40
CA ARG A 106 -14.98 -4.77 -1.70
C ARG A 106 -15.59 -3.62 -2.53
N GLN A 107 -15.12 -3.39 -3.76
CA GLN A 107 -15.70 -2.40 -4.68
C GLN A 107 -17.09 -2.79 -5.21
N GLY A 108 -17.52 -4.04 -5.02
CA GLY A 108 -18.83 -4.53 -5.45
C GLY A 108 -18.79 -5.07 -6.88
N GLU A 109 -19.73 -4.61 -7.71
CA GLU A 109 -19.90 -5.09 -9.10
C GLU A 109 -18.73 -4.67 -10.01
N ASN A 110 -18.29 -3.41 -9.90
CA ASN A 110 -17.18 -2.87 -10.71
C ASN A 110 -15.87 -2.90 -9.91
N GLN A 111 -15.11 -3.97 -10.03
CA GLN A 111 -13.84 -4.16 -9.32
C GLN A 111 -12.65 -3.68 -10.16
N LEU A 112 -12.39 -2.37 -10.14
CA LEU A 112 -11.28 -1.77 -10.90
C LEU A 112 -9.93 -2.39 -10.54
N TYR A 113 -9.75 -2.82 -9.27
CA TYR A 113 -8.50 -3.40 -8.79
C TYR A 113 -8.47 -4.92 -8.83
N HIS A 114 -9.37 -5.58 -9.56
CA HIS A 114 -9.42 -7.04 -9.67
C HIS A 114 -8.08 -7.67 -10.10
N PHE A 115 -7.22 -6.90 -10.81
CA PHE A 115 -5.86 -7.33 -11.17
C PHE A 115 -5.00 -7.74 -9.96
N ALA A 116 -5.25 -7.20 -8.77
CA ALA A 116 -4.51 -7.52 -7.54
C ALA A 116 -4.70 -8.97 -7.08
N ASN A 117 -5.69 -9.68 -7.63
CA ASN A 117 -5.81 -11.13 -7.45
C ASN A 117 -4.73 -11.92 -8.23
N TYR A 118 -4.06 -11.29 -9.19
CA TYR A 118 -3.08 -11.95 -10.06
C TYR A 118 -1.66 -11.43 -9.85
N ASN A 119 -1.46 -10.12 -9.92
CA ASN A 119 -0.16 -9.51 -9.73
C ASN A 119 -0.34 -8.08 -9.21
N PHE A 120 0.47 -7.68 -8.24
CA PHE A 120 0.53 -6.29 -7.81
C PHE A 120 1.85 -5.99 -7.12
N THR A 121 2.17 -4.70 -7.04
CA THR A 121 3.20 -4.15 -6.18
C THR A 121 2.57 -3.00 -5.41
N LEU A 122 2.52 -3.09 -4.10
CA LEU A 122 2.08 -2.04 -3.18
C LEU A 122 3.32 -1.46 -2.51
N VAL A 123 3.49 -0.14 -2.60
CA VAL A 123 4.68 0.57 -2.09
C VAL A 123 4.24 1.70 -1.17
N ALA A 124 4.98 1.91 -0.08
CA ALA A 124 4.79 3.06 0.79
C ALA A 124 6.12 3.52 1.41
N THR A 125 6.21 4.81 1.69
CA THR A 125 7.20 5.36 2.62
C THR A 125 6.52 5.47 3.99
N VAL A 126 7.15 4.91 5.02
CA VAL A 126 6.56 4.78 6.35
C VAL A 126 7.53 5.26 7.42
N SER A 127 7.00 5.89 8.47
CA SER A 127 7.75 6.26 9.66
C SER A 127 7.00 5.77 10.90
N ILE A 128 7.75 5.23 11.87
CA ILE A 128 7.19 4.67 13.10
C ILE A 128 7.53 5.62 14.24
N HIS A 129 6.50 6.31 14.74
CA HIS A 129 6.64 7.39 15.72
C HIS A 129 6.80 6.87 17.15
N LYS A 130 6.13 5.76 17.48
CA LYS A 130 6.21 5.09 18.77
C LYS A 130 6.34 3.58 18.57
N MET A 131 7.34 2.98 19.19
CA MET A 131 7.48 1.52 19.23
C MET A 131 6.42 0.92 20.17
N PRO A 132 5.77 -0.20 19.81
CA PRO A 132 4.95 -0.95 20.76
C PRO A 132 5.79 -1.43 21.94
N GLU A 133 5.23 -1.34 23.14
CA GLU A 133 5.90 -1.74 24.39
C GLU A 133 5.89 -3.26 24.61
N GLY A 134 5.03 -4.01 23.88
CA GLY A 134 4.88 -5.45 24.00
C GLY A 134 5.32 -6.25 22.77
N ASP A 135 5.17 -7.58 22.87
CA ASP A 135 5.44 -8.52 21.78
C ASP A 135 4.30 -8.58 20.74
N THR A 136 3.16 -7.94 21.02
CA THR A 136 2.04 -7.85 20.08
C THR A 136 2.45 -7.05 18.85
N PRO A 137 2.49 -7.68 17.65
CA PRO A 137 2.89 -6.98 16.45
C PRO A 137 1.80 -6.01 15.98
N ILE A 138 2.22 -4.84 15.52
CA ILE A 138 1.36 -3.86 14.86
C ILE A 138 1.46 -4.05 13.34
N PRO A 139 0.34 -4.37 12.66
CA PRO A 139 0.30 -4.39 11.20
C PRO A 139 0.63 -3.01 10.63
N LEU A 140 1.44 -2.96 9.59
CA LEU A 140 1.83 -1.70 8.95
C LEU A 140 1.23 -1.56 7.56
N ILE A 141 1.40 -2.59 6.73
CA ILE A 141 0.88 -2.60 5.36
C ILE A 141 0.68 -4.03 4.91
N GLY A 142 -0.36 -4.29 4.12
CA GLY A 142 -0.60 -5.64 3.62
C GLY A 142 -1.90 -5.83 2.88
N VAL A 143 -2.19 -7.10 2.62
CA VAL A 143 -3.32 -7.52 1.77
C VAL A 143 -4.23 -8.43 2.58
N LYS A 144 -5.49 -8.06 2.67
CA LYS A 144 -6.54 -8.82 3.37
C LYS A 144 -7.40 -9.56 2.36
N MET A 145 -7.62 -10.84 2.59
CA MET A 145 -8.53 -11.71 1.85
C MET A 145 -9.95 -11.63 2.41
N ASN A 146 -10.94 -11.91 1.56
CA ASN A 146 -12.34 -12.07 1.98
C ASN A 146 -12.61 -13.40 2.72
N ASP A 147 -11.62 -14.30 2.82
CA ASP A 147 -11.76 -15.61 3.49
C ASP A 147 -11.61 -15.50 5.02
N SER A 148 -12.56 -16.10 5.73
CA SER A 148 -12.63 -16.20 7.20
C SER A 148 -11.48 -17.01 7.84
N LYS A 149 -10.80 -17.91 7.10
CA LYS A 149 -9.83 -18.86 7.69
C LYS A 149 -8.41 -18.30 7.81
N SER A 150 -8.01 -17.43 6.89
CA SER A 150 -6.71 -16.74 6.89
C SER A 150 -6.90 -15.34 6.33
N PRO A 151 -7.27 -14.36 7.17
CA PRO A 151 -7.72 -13.07 6.68
C PRO A 151 -6.58 -12.28 6.02
N VAL A 152 -5.31 -12.47 6.41
CA VAL A 152 -4.19 -11.73 5.81
C VAL A 152 -3.37 -12.65 4.92
N LEU A 153 -3.25 -12.25 3.66
CA LEU A 153 -2.46 -12.95 2.65
C LEU A 153 -0.96 -12.73 2.86
N LEU A 154 -0.58 -11.47 2.81
CA LEU A 154 0.80 -11.03 2.91
C LEU A 154 0.79 -9.67 3.58
N GLY A 155 1.62 -9.50 4.59
CA GLY A 155 1.66 -8.29 5.39
C GLY A 155 3.03 -8.06 5.99
N LEU A 156 3.37 -6.79 6.16
CA LEU A 156 4.51 -6.34 6.94
C LEU A 156 3.98 -5.75 8.25
N SER A 157 4.54 -6.20 9.36
CA SER A 157 4.26 -5.71 10.71
C SER A 157 5.56 -5.43 11.44
N TYR A 158 5.47 -4.74 12.58
CA TYR A 158 6.58 -4.47 13.47
C TYR A 158 6.17 -4.72 14.91
N LYS A 159 7.13 -5.08 15.77
CA LYS A 159 6.87 -5.29 17.20
C LYS A 159 7.94 -4.67 18.09
N GLY A 160 7.70 -4.72 19.40
CA GLY A 160 8.61 -4.21 20.41
C GLY A 160 10.01 -4.80 20.28
N GLY A 161 11.01 -4.03 20.70
CA GLY A 161 12.43 -4.37 20.48
C GLY A 161 12.91 -4.14 19.05
N GLY A 162 12.13 -3.41 18.25
CA GLY A 162 12.53 -2.93 16.93
C GLY A 162 12.72 -4.05 15.91
N LYS A 163 11.75 -4.96 15.80
CA LYS A 163 11.84 -6.08 14.85
C LYS A 163 10.74 -6.00 13.81
N TRP A 164 11.13 -6.19 12.55
CA TRP A 164 10.21 -6.43 11.46
C TRP A 164 9.68 -7.87 11.50
N GLN A 165 8.43 -8.03 11.12
CA GLN A 165 7.78 -9.31 10.94
C GLN A 165 7.04 -9.33 9.61
N VAL A 166 7.10 -10.46 8.92
CA VAL A 166 6.28 -10.69 7.74
C VAL A 166 5.28 -11.78 8.05
N LEU A 167 4.02 -11.48 7.78
CA LEU A 167 2.92 -12.41 7.82
C LEU A 167 2.69 -12.93 6.39
N CYS A 168 2.79 -14.24 6.20
CA CYS A 168 2.40 -14.89 4.96
C CYS A 168 1.47 -16.07 5.25
N SER A 169 0.27 -16.06 4.65
CA SER A 169 -0.70 -17.16 4.74
C SER A 169 -0.96 -17.66 6.17
N GLY A 170 -1.03 -16.71 7.13
CA GLY A 170 -1.22 -17.01 8.56
C GLY A 170 0.04 -17.38 9.35
N LYS A 171 1.21 -17.51 8.70
CA LYS A 171 2.49 -17.75 9.36
C LYS A 171 3.28 -16.45 9.49
N THR A 172 3.71 -16.13 10.70
CA THR A 172 4.55 -14.96 10.99
C THR A 172 6.01 -15.38 11.10
N THR A 173 6.88 -14.68 10.40
CA THR A 173 8.34 -14.85 10.47
C THR A 173 8.98 -13.55 10.95
N GLU A 174 9.80 -13.63 12.00
CA GLU A 174 10.67 -12.52 12.42
C GLU A 174 11.84 -12.36 11.46
N ILE A 175 12.14 -11.11 11.11
CA ILE A 175 13.22 -10.77 10.20
C ILE A 175 14.38 -10.17 10.99
N SER A 176 15.59 -10.60 10.67
CA SER A 176 16.81 -9.97 11.17
C SER A 176 16.94 -8.56 10.60
N GLY A 177 16.69 -7.56 11.44
CA GLY A 177 16.87 -6.15 11.11
C GLY A 177 16.33 -5.29 12.24
N THR A 178 17.16 -4.39 12.76
CA THR A 178 16.75 -3.48 13.83
C THR A 178 16.00 -2.30 13.22
N LEU A 179 14.72 -2.20 13.50
CA LEU A 179 13.95 -0.98 13.37
C LEU A 179 14.55 0.04 14.34
N HIS A 180 15.17 1.08 13.82
CA HIS A 180 15.69 2.16 14.64
C HIS A 180 14.50 2.96 15.16
N SER A 181 14.30 2.94 16.47
CA SER A 181 13.29 3.74 17.13
C SER A 181 13.94 4.46 18.29
N GLU A 182 14.51 5.62 17.97
CA GLU A 182 14.74 6.66 18.96
C GLU A 182 14.43 8.01 18.29
N THR A 183 13.37 8.64 18.79
CA THR A 183 13.06 10.08 18.72
C THR A 183 13.04 10.85 17.39
N ASP A 184 13.28 10.28 16.21
CA ASP A 184 13.10 11.08 14.98
C ASP A 184 12.84 10.29 13.69
N THR A 185 11.75 10.69 13.02
CA THR A 185 11.47 10.77 11.56
C THR A 185 12.02 9.74 10.57
N THR A 186 12.61 8.62 11.02
CA THR A 186 13.26 7.65 10.14
C THR A 186 12.22 7.07 9.19
N GLN A 187 12.49 7.25 7.91
CA GLN A 187 11.64 6.79 6.82
C GLN A 187 12.17 5.46 6.30
N TYR A 188 11.26 4.50 6.17
CA TYR A 188 11.50 3.21 5.54
C TYR A 188 10.73 3.13 4.24
N HIS A 189 11.34 2.57 3.20
CA HIS A 189 10.64 2.25 1.96
C HIS A 189 10.20 0.79 2.00
N VAL A 190 8.90 0.57 2.10
CA VAL A 190 8.35 -0.78 2.18
C VAL A 190 7.62 -1.14 0.90
N ALA A 191 7.75 -2.40 0.48
CA ALA A 191 6.99 -2.92 -0.65
C ALA A 191 6.48 -4.32 -0.38
N ILE A 192 5.25 -4.58 -0.84
CA ILE A 192 4.61 -5.90 -0.86
C ILE A 192 4.30 -6.24 -2.30
N VAL A 193 4.75 -7.41 -2.73
CA VAL A 193 4.71 -7.83 -4.13
C VAL A 193 4.06 -9.20 -4.22
N LEU A 194 3.10 -9.32 -5.15
CA LEU A 194 2.57 -10.59 -5.60
C LEU A 194 2.92 -10.78 -7.08
N GLN A 195 3.60 -11.88 -7.39
CA GLN A 195 4.00 -12.26 -8.74
C GLN A 195 3.48 -13.65 -9.08
N ASN A 196 3.28 -13.91 -10.37
CA ASN A 196 2.89 -15.22 -10.91
C ASN A 196 1.65 -15.79 -10.21
N ARG A 197 0.75 -14.91 -9.76
CA ARG A 197 -0.39 -15.22 -8.89
C ARG A 197 0.01 -15.71 -7.50
N THR A 198 1.02 -16.55 -7.33
CA THR A 198 1.23 -17.31 -6.09
C THR A 198 2.40 -16.85 -5.25
N GLN A 199 3.32 -16.05 -5.79
CA GLN A 199 4.61 -15.77 -5.19
C GLN A 199 4.58 -14.42 -4.47
N GLY A 200 4.49 -14.46 -3.14
CA GLY A 200 4.55 -13.28 -2.28
C GLY A 200 5.98 -12.91 -1.92
N SER A 201 6.31 -11.62 -1.92
CA SER A 201 7.57 -11.12 -1.35
C SER A 201 7.38 -9.75 -0.71
N ALA A 202 8.22 -9.46 0.28
CA ALA A 202 8.23 -8.20 1.01
C ALA A 202 9.63 -7.59 1.02
N TYR A 203 9.70 -6.27 0.98
CA TYR A 203 10.94 -5.50 0.93
C TYR A 203 10.92 -4.36 1.95
N VAL A 204 12.08 -4.08 2.52
CA VAL A 204 12.37 -2.90 3.35
C VAL A 204 13.66 -2.28 2.83
N ASP A 205 13.61 -1.00 2.45
CA ASP A 205 14.70 -0.24 1.85
C ASP A 205 15.36 -0.95 0.65
N GLY A 206 14.51 -1.52 -0.22
CA GLY A 206 14.92 -2.27 -1.40
C GLY A 206 15.54 -3.64 -1.10
N LYS A 207 15.76 -3.99 0.17
CA LYS A 207 16.24 -5.32 0.57
C LYS A 207 15.06 -6.25 0.77
N ARG A 208 15.12 -7.44 0.17
CA ARG A 208 14.11 -8.47 0.35
C ARG A 208 14.19 -8.99 1.79
N VAL A 209 13.04 -9.03 2.46
CA VAL A 209 12.92 -9.50 3.86
C VAL A 209 12.10 -10.79 3.99
N LEU A 210 11.43 -11.21 2.92
CA LEU A 210 10.73 -12.49 2.82
C LEU A 210 11.13 -13.19 1.51
N GLU A 211 11.61 -14.42 1.60
CA GLU A 211 11.92 -15.22 0.42
C GLU A 211 10.65 -15.73 -0.27
N VAL A 212 10.62 -15.73 -1.60
CA VAL A 212 9.44 -16.14 -2.40
C VAL A 212 8.97 -17.56 -2.05
N ALA A 213 9.90 -18.48 -1.81
CA ALA A 213 9.61 -19.87 -1.46
C ALA A 213 8.90 -20.01 -0.09
N GLN A 214 8.98 -19.00 0.78
CA GLN A 214 8.31 -19.00 2.08
C GLN A 214 6.85 -18.54 1.97
N CYS A 215 6.47 -17.98 0.82
CA CYS A 215 5.14 -17.46 0.58
C CYS A 215 4.60 -17.86 -0.79
N GLU A 216 4.51 -19.17 -1.00
CA GLU A 216 3.80 -19.74 -2.14
C GLU A 216 2.36 -20.05 -1.78
N TRP A 217 1.46 -19.57 -2.63
CA TRP A 217 0.03 -19.78 -2.49
C TRP A 217 -0.41 -21.11 -3.13
N GLU A 218 -1.16 -21.93 -2.40
CA GLU A 218 -1.87 -23.10 -2.97
C GLU A 218 -2.99 -22.68 -3.93
N ASN A 219 -2.80 -22.88 -5.23
CA ASN A 219 -3.72 -22.50 -6.32
C ASN A 219 -5.21 -22.69 -5.99
N LYS A 220 -5.82 -21.68 -5.35
CA LYS A 220 -7.26 -21.52 -5.27
C LYS A 220 -7.64 -20.68 -6.48
N GLU A 221 -8.48 -21.25 -7.34
CA GLU A 221 -8.94 -20.64 -8.59
C GLU A 221 -9.59 -19.26 -8.36
N ASP A 222 -10.15 -19.03 -7.16
CA ASP A 222 -10.81 -17.79 -6.78
C ASP A 222 -10.05 -17.03 -5.67
N LYS A 223 -9.05 -16.24 -6.08
CA LYS A 223 -8.48 -15.25 -5.18
C LYS A 223 -9.48 -14.12 -5.04
N ASN A 224 -9.89 -13.91 -3.79
CA ASN A 224 -10.85 -12.87 -3.44
C ASN A 224 -10.18 -11.88 -2.49
N VAL A 225 -9.18 -11.15 -3.00
CA VAL A 225 -8.55 -10.05 -2.26
C VAL A 225 -9.64 -9.03 -1.93
N SER A 226 -9.77 -8.72 -0.65
CA SER A 226 -10.80 -7.80 -0.16
C SER A 226 -10.36 -6.34 -0.28
N HIS A 227 -9.18 -6.03 0.27
CA HIS A 227 -8.57 -4.70 0.32
C HIS A 227 -7.09 -4.79 0.69
N PHE A 228 -6.36 -3.71 0.43
CA PHE A 228 -5.09 -3.42 1.07
C PHE A 228 -5.33 -2.68 2.39
N TYR A 229 -4.56 -2.97 3.43
CA TYR A 229 -4.57 -2.19 4.67
C TYR A 229 -3.26 -1.40 4.81
N ILE A 230 -3.35 -0.20 5.36
CA ILE A 230 -2.23 0.75 5.50
C ILE A 230 -2.32 1.43 6.88
N GLY A 231 -1.20 1.46 7.60
CA GLY A 231 -1.06 2.10 8.91
C GLY A 231 -1.57 1.26 10.09
N GLY A 232 -2.23 0.12 9.83
CA GLY A 232 -2.85 -0.72 10.83
C GLY A 232 -3.90 -1.65 10.23
N ASP A 233 -4.59 -2.40 11.09
CA ASP A 233 -5.84 -3.08 10.77
C ASP A 233 -6.81 -3.01 11.97
N GLU A 234 -7.94 -3.71 11.87
CA GLU A 234 -8.93 -3.81 12.95
C GLU A 234 -8.33 -4.23 14.31
N ARG A 235 -7.31 -5.09 14.32
CA ARG A 235 -6.64 -5.56 15.55
C ARG A 235 -5.78 -4.46 16.18
N SER A 236 -5.36 -3.47 15.41
CA SER A 236 -4.63 -2.31 15.92
C SER A 236 -5.47 -1.45 16.89
N SER A 237 -6.79 -1.59 16.88
CA SER A 237 -7.69 -0.87 17.81
C SER A 237 -7.73 -1.46 19.23
N GLU A 238 -7.34 -2.72 19.40
CA GLU A 238 -7.38 -3.43 20.70
C GLU A 238 -6.08 -3.26 21.51
N GLY A 239 -4.97 -2.87 20.86
CA GLY A 239 -3.64 -2.77 21.49
C GLY A 239 -3.27 -1.40 22.06
N THR A 240 -4.22 -0.48 22.24
CA THR A 240 -3.99 0.89 22.74
C THR A 240 -4.41 1.08 24.21
N GLY A 241 -4.18 0.06 25.04
CA GLY A 241 -4.33 0.11 26.50
C GLY A 241 -3.05 0.54 27.20
#